data_AF-A0A923EMW9-F1
#
_entry.id   AF-A0A923EMW9-F1
#
_cell.length_a   1.000
_cell.length_b   1.000
_cell.length_c   1.000
_cell.angle_alpha   90.00
_cell.angle_beta   90.00
_cell.angle_gamma   90.00
#
_symmetry.space_group_name_H-M   'P 1'
#
loop_
_entity.id
_entity.type
_entity.pdbx_description
1 polymer ?
#
loop_
_entity_poly.entity_id
_entity_poly.type
_entity_poly.pdbx_seq_one_letter_code
_entity_poly.pdbx_strand_id
1 'polypeptide(L)' 'MEHHEKMRMRAAAFRATRLYPGPVGELVSRELLTWEEFGYRLGGNRLVMELVDHVLKAQPSPEQTSRTDAA' A
#
# COMPACT_ATOMS: atom_id res chain seq x y z
N MET A 1 -10.89 -3.07 14.32
CA MET A 1 -10.69 -2.15 13.19
C MET A 1 -12.05 -1.87 12.60
N GLU A 2 -12.40 -0.60 12.44
CA GLU A 2 -13.70 -0.19 11.92
C GLU A 2 -13.81 -0.47 10.42
N HIS A 3 -15.04 -0.54 9.90
CA HIS A 3 -15.29 -0.80 8.48
C HIS A 3 -14.60 0.22 7.56
N HIS A 4 -14.59 1.49 7.95
CA HIS A 4 -13.93 2.57 7.21
C HIS A 4 -12.41 2.39 7.11
N GLU A 5 -11.75 1.93 8.19
CA GLU A 5 -10.33 1.65 8.19
C GLU A 5 -9.99 0.46 7.27
N LYS A 6 -10.81 -0.60 7.29
CA LYS A 6 -10.66 -1.74 6.37
C LYS A 6 -10.76 -1.30 4.90
N MET A 7 -11.74 -0.47 4.58
CA MET A 7 -11.90 0.10 3.23
C MET A 7 -10.70 0.97 2.85
N ARG A 8 -10.22 1.81 3.75
CA ARG A 8 -9.04 2.67 3.54
C ARG A 8 -7.79 1.85 3.26
N MET A 9 -7.58 0.77 4.02
CA MET A 9 -6.44 -0.12 3.84
C MET A 9 -6.46 -0.84 2.48
N ARG A 10 -7.64 -1.34 2.07
CA ARG A 10 -7.81 -1.94 0.73
C ARG A 10 -7.55 -0.93 -0.39
N ALA A 11 -8.05 0.29 -0.25
CA ALA A 11 -7.79 1.35 -1.22
C ALA A 11 -6.29 1.67 -1.34
N ALA A 12 -5.57 1.69 -0.21
CA ALA A 12 -4.12 1.85 -0.21
C ALA A 12 -3.40 0.67 -0.88
N ALA A 13 -3.81 -0.57 -0.60
CA ALA A 13 -3.25 -1.76 -1.25
C ALA A 13 -3.37 -1.70 -2.78
N PHE A 14 -4.56 -1.40 -3.31
CA PHE A 14 -4.77 -1.25 -4.75
C PHE A 14 -4.00 -0.08 -5.37
N ARG A 15 -3.79 1.00 -4.61
CA ARG A 15 -3.03 2.16 -5.09
C ARG A 15 -1.53 1.90 -5.09
N ALA A 16 -1.01 1.07 -4.17
CA ALA A 16 0.41 0.80 -4.02
C ALA A 16 1.06 0.28 -5.31
N THR A 17 0.37 -0.57 -6.07
CA THR A 17 0.88 -1.13 -7.34
C THR A 17 1.03 -0.07 -8.44
N ARG A 18 0.27 1.02 -8.37
CA ARG A 18 0.36 2.15 -9.31
C ARG A 18 1.40 3.17 -8.87
N LEU A 19 1.57 3.34 -7.55
CA LEU A 19 2.54 4.24 -6.97
C LEU A 19 3.97 3.68 -7.04
N TYR A 20 4.10 2.35 -6.93
CA TYR A 20 5.38 1.63 -6.96
C TYR A 20 5.31 0.46 -7.95
N PRO A 21 5.52 0.71 -9.26
CA PRO A 21 5.50 -0.36 -10.24
C PRO A 21 6.51 -1.48 -9.93
N GLY A 22 6.10 -2.72 -10.14
CA GLY A 22 6.96 -3.90 -9.96
C GLY A 22 6.88 -4.54 -8.56
N PRO A 23 7.90 -5.35 -8.19
CA PRO A 23 7.84 -6.22 -7.00
C PRO A 23 7.62 -5.47 -5.68
N VAL A 24 8.06 -4.21 -5.59
CA VAL A 24 7.90 -3.38 -4.38
C VAL A 24 6.42 -3.05 -4.13
N GLY A 25 5.70 -2.57 -5.15
CA GLY A 25 4.27 -2.26 -4.99
C GLY A 25 3.42 -3.50 -4.77
N GLU A 26 3.80 -4.63 -5.37
CA GLU A 26 3.14 -5.91 -5.12
C GLU A 26 3.33 -6.37 -3.67
N LEU A 27 4.56 -6.29 -3.13
CA LEU A 27 4.84 -6.61 -1.73
C LEU A 27 4.04 -5.72 -0.79
N VAL A 28 4.04 -4.40 -1.02
CA VAL A 28 3.27 -3.44 -0.21
C VAL A 28 1.77 -3.73 -0.28
N SER A 29 1.24 -4.03 -1.47
CA SER A 29 -0.17 -4.39 -1.64
C SER A 29 -0.54 -5.64 -0.83
N ARG A 30 0.28 -6.70 -0.90
CA ARG A 30 0.03 -7.95 -0.19
C ARG A 30 0.06 -7.74 1.32
N GLU A 31 1.06 -7.02 1.82
CA GLU A 31 1.20 -6.73 3.25
C GLU A 31 0.00 -5.95 3.79
N LEU A 32 -0.48 -4.92 3.08
CA LEU A 32 -1.64 -4.15 3.49
C LEU A 32 -2.93 -4.99 3.54
N LEU A 33 -3.11 -5.94 2.60
CA LEU A 33 -4.24 -6.87 2.64
C LEU A 33 -4.13 -7.85 3.81
N THR A 34 -2.94 -8.37 4.09
CA THR A 34 -2.69 -9.23 5.25
C THR A 34 -2.93 -8.50 6.57
N TRP A 35 -2.57 -7.22 6.66
CA TRP A 35 -2.87 -6.38 7.84
C TRP A 35 -4.36 -6.12 8.02
N GLU A 36 -5.12 -5.94 6.93
CA GLU A 36 -6.57 -5.80 6.97
C GLU A 36 -7.27 -7.03 7.52
N GLU A 37 -6.70 -8.21 7.24
CA GLU A 37 -7.24 -9.51 7.64
C GLU A 37 -6.83 -9.91 9.08
N PHE A 38 -5.55 -9.75 9.44
CA PHE A 38 -4.99 -10.28 10.68
C PHE A 38 -4.31 -9.26 11.59
N GLY A 39 -3.76 -8.19 11.02
CA GLY A 39 -2.76 -7.35 11.68
C GLY A 39 -3.23 -6.60 12.92
N TYR A 40 -4.52 -6.23 13.00
CA TYR A 40 -5.09 -5.59 14.19
C TYR A 40 -5.01 -6.44 15.47
N ARG A 41 -4.76 -7.75 15.35
CA ARG A 41 -4.63 -8.69 16.46
C ARG A 41 -3.22 -8.74 17.05
N LEU A 42 -2.21 -8.21 16.34
CA LEU A 42 -0.79 -8.37 16.67
C LEU A 42 -0.19 -7.15 17.38
N GLY A 43 -0.93 -6.05 17.49
CA GLY A 43 -0.42 -4.79 18.06
C GLY A 43 0.60 -4.09 17.14
N GLY A 44 0.95 -2.84 17.43
CA GLY A 44 1.97 -2.10 16.67
C GLY A 44 1.55 -1.67 15.26
N ASN A 45 0.47 -0.91 15.13
CA ASN A 45 -0.12 -0.49 13.85
C ASN A 45 0.44 0.83 13.27
N ARG A 46 1.32 1.54 13.99
CA ARG A 46 1.73 2.90 13.60
C ARG A 46 2.38 2.97 12.22
N LEU A 47 3.36 2.11 11.95
CA LEU A 47 4.06 2.08 10.65
C LEU A 47 3.09 1.77 9.50
N VAL A 48 2.17 0.85 9.72
CA VAL A 48 1.17 0.44 8.71
C VAL A 48 0.23 1.59 8.41
N MET A 49 -0.23 2.32 9.44
CA MET A 49 -1.09 3.48 9.25
C MET A 49 -0.36 4.64 8.56
N GLU A 50 0.91 4.88 8.92
CA GLU A 50 1.77 5.85 8.23
C GLU A 50 1.98 5.46 6.75
N LEU A 51 2.16 4.17 6.46
CA LEU A 51 2.27 3.66 5.09
C LEU A 51 0.97 3.83 4.29
N VAL A 52 -0.19 3.52 4.89
CA VAL A 52 -1.51 3.76 4.28
C VAL A 52 -1.65 5.24 3.91
N ASP A 53 -1.32 6.13 4.85
CA ASP A 53 -1.37 7.56 4.64
C ASP A 53 -0.44 8.03 3.52
N HIS A 54 0.79 7.55 3.53
CA HIS A 54 1.78 7.84 2.51
C HIS A 54 1.28 7.43 1.11
N VAL A 55 0.82 6.19 0.96
CA VAL A 55 0.35 5.67 -0.34
C VAL A 55 -0.85 6.45 -0.85
N LEU A 56 -1.80 6.80 0.02
CA LEU A 56 -3.00 7.54 -0.36
C LEU A 56 -2.71 9.01 -0.74
N LYS A 57 -1.72 9.64 -0.10
CA LYS A 57 -1.38 11.06 -0.32
C LYS A 57 -0.33 11.27 -1.41
N ALA A 58 0.52 10.29 -1.67
CA ALA A 58 1.61 10.41 -2.63
C ALA A 58 1.09 10.50 -4.07
N GLN A 59 1.78 11.31 -4.88
CA GLN A 59 1.58 11.38 -6.33
C GLN A 59 2.57 10.44 -7.03
N PRO A 60 2.16 9.71 -8.07
CA PRO A 60 3.08 8.89 -8.85
C PRO A 60 4.17 9.77 -9.47
N SER A 61 5.44 9.38 -9.31
CA SER A 61 6.54 10.09 -9.93
C SER A 61 6.60 9.76 -11.43
N PRO A 62 6.66 10.75 -12.34
CA PRO A 62 6.64 10.52 -13.78
C PRO A 62 7.86 9.73 -14.30
N GLU A 63 8.95 9.63 -13.54
CA GLU A 63 10.17 8.94 -13.96
C GLU A 63 10.14 7.41 -13.78
N GLN A 64 9.19 6.88 -13.01
CA GLN A 64 9.18 5.46 -12.63
C GLN A 64 8.55 4.54 -13.68
N THR A 65 7.66 5.05 -14.53
CA THR A 65 7.04 4.29 -15.61
C THR A 65 8.02 3.94 -16.74
N SER A 66 9.03 4.79 -16.97
CA SER A 66 9.94 4.63 -18.12
C SER A 66 11.04 3.57 -17.94
N ARG A 67 11.30 3.11 -16.71
CA ARG A 67 12.39 2.15 -16.43
C ARG A 67 11.95 0.69 -16.53
N THR A 68 10.64 0.42 -16.51
CA THR A 68 10.09 -0.96 -16.54
C THR A 68 9.91 -1.48 -17.97
N ASP A 69 9.81 -0.61 -18.98
CA ASP A 69 9.66 -1.02 -20.39
C ASP A 69 11.00 -1.31 -21.11
N ALA A 70 12.13 -1.17 -20.40
CA ALA A 70 13.48 -1.29 -20.97
C ALA A 70 14.27 -2.51 -20.46
N ALA A 71 13.61 -3.47 -19.79
CA ALA A 71 14.25 -4.66 -19.21
C ALA A 71 13.67 -5.96 -19.77
#